data_AF-A0A7Y2E9U0-F1
#
_entry.id   AF-A0A7Y2E9U0-F1
#
_cell.length_a   1.000
_cell.length_b   1.000
_cell.length_c   1.000
_cell.angle_alpha   90.00
_cell.angle_beta   90.00
_cell.angle_gamma   90.00
#
_symmetry.space_group_name_H-M   'P 1'
#
loop_
_entity.id
_entity.type
_entity.pdbx_description
1 polymer ?
#
loop_
_entity_poly.entity_id
_entity_poly.type
_entity_poly.pdbx_seq_one_letter_code
_entity_poly.pdbx_strand_id
1 'polypeptide(L)'
;MSGPSPYPEEVAALSKVPIDRLALKTIEGLAKETNPEERALRLCNLFRGLDNESGACLLSVAARLYIQGDPAGRRVFSSTLNVKPPGIEVLEQLQVFSSIQRVSSKLIQGNWEEPSDSQNENPVFAILDVLSEGTRLGVLDIGIDTLPNQVGALNAVYQHLRGWFSVASYKLSTHQDIPDEQLHFIMQLCMLEINLMERRVSGIAEAINPYDTRALARLMPVLSRYDQDIEHMKSVVSRLGTYDPFNERLLSLEHTITSGEMKKLLKVMNGIPGGTLLKRVFENAQVNPILDREFQFWVSLIYQLGRLRYLIDDGAPEIDPITATELASQFVEESRPLVISMNDTFFHSVWPVIESWGVASWAENGIEVSFRNEKAHQFVESDGTPRFPEEPEVAEQQEISLDQMLRSQIHNDAFLLGVLENPKVLANGKVINYLAVHCRSLRVLERIATTPSLFSGAANKDVPRLLLRNPSKLSVNMLRRFMHVRFVSKTDLIKMAQPRSDVRSEVRQEINSYLRSLS
;
A
#
# COMPACT_ATOMS: atom_id res chain seq x y z
N MET A 1 -25.87 -19.51 -9.72
CA MET A 1 -25.63 -18.92 -11.06
C MET A 1 -26.10 -19.90 -12.14
N SER A 2 -27.29 -19.72 -12.69
CA SER A 2 -27.91 -20.63 -13.66
C SER A 2 -28.07 -19.94 -15.01
N GLY A 3 -26.99 -19.85 -15.77
CA GLY A 3 -26.98 -19.32 -17.13
C GLY A 3 -25.61 -19.46 -17.79
N PRO A 4 -25.51 -19.30 -19.12
CA PRO A 4 -24.22 -19.17 -19.78
C PRO A 4 -23.43 -17.96 -19.25
N SER A 5 -22.12 -17.85 -19.54
CA SER A 5 -21.38 -16.59 -19.32
C SER A 5 -22.27 -15.47 -19.85
N PRO A 6 -22.63 -14.46 -19.05
CA PRO A 6 -23.64 -13.50 -19.47
C PRO A 6 -23.21 -12.67 -20.68
N TYR A 7 -21.91 -12.67 -21.03
CA TYR A 7 -21.33 -11.73 -21.99
C TYR A 7 -20.33 -12.33 -23.01
N PRO A 8 -20.63 -13.47 -23.67
CA PRO A 8 -19.66 -14.16 -24.51
C PRO A 8 -19.25 -13.32 -25.73
N GLU A 9 -20.19 -12.53 -26.26
CA GLU A 9 -19.94 -11.64 -27.40
C GLU A 9 -19.01 -10.47 -27.04
N GLU A 10 -19.19 -9.86 -25.86
CA GLU A 10 -18.37 -8.74 -25.40
C GLU A 10 -16.96 -9.20 -25.03
N VAL A 11 -16.82 -10.36 -24.39
CA VAL A 11 -15.52 -10.98 -24.10
C VAL A 11 -14.79 -11.34 -25.39
N ALA A 12 -15.50 -11.91 -26.37
CA ALA A 12 -14.94 -12.20 -27.69
C ALA A 12 -14.54 -10.93 -28.46
N ALA A 13 -15.29 -9.83 -28.30
CA ALA A 13 -14.94 -8.52 -28.86
C ALA A 13 -13.69 -7.94 -28.19
N LEU A 14 -13.60 -8.00 -26.86
CA LEU A 14 -12.45 -7.49 -26.09
C LEU A 14 -11.17 -8.28 -26.42
N SER A 15 -11.28 -9.59 -26.59
CA SER A 15 -10.19 -10.47 -27.00
C SER A 15 -9.61 -10.14 -28.39
N LYS A 16 -10.36 -9.41 -29.22
CA LYS A 16 -9.97 -8.97 -30.57
C LYS A 16 -9.42 -7.55 -30.62
N VAL A 17 -9.47 -6.78 -29.53
CA VAL A 17 -8.96 -5.39 -29.48
C VAL A 17 -7.48 -5.35 -29.87
N PRO A 18 -7.06 -4.59 -30.89
CA PRO A 18 -5.65 -4.53 -31.32
C PRO A 18 -4.71 -4.19 -30.15
N ILE A 19 -3.62 -4.96 -30.01
CA ILE A 19 -2.59 -4.67 -29.02
C ILE A 19 -1.64 -3.65 -29.62
N ASP A 20 -1.76 -2.40 -29.19
CA ASP A 20 -0.77 -1.38 -29.49
C ASP A 20 0.57 -1.70 -28.79
N ARG A 21 1.69 -1.55 -29.52
CA ARG A 21 3.01 -1.91 -29.01
C ARG A 21 3.46 -1.02 -27.86
N LEU A 22 3.07 0.25 -27.86
CA LEU A 22 3.42 1.18 -26.78
C LEU A 22 2.61 0.85 -25.52
N ALA A 23 1.31 0.57 -25.67
CA ALA A 23 0.46 0.11 -24.57
C ALA A 23 1.00 -1.18 -23.93
N LEU A 24 1.36 -2.19 -24.76
CA LEU A 24 1.95 -3.44 -24.27
C LEU A 24 3.24 -3.21 -23.47
N LYS A 25 4.18 -2.44 -24.03
CA LYS A 25 5.45 -2.11 -23.35
C LYS A 25 5.21 -1.36 -22.02
N THR A 26 4.18 -0.52 -21.98
CA THR A 26 3.78 0.22 -20.78
C THR A 26 3.23 -0.71 -19.72
N ILE A 27 2.35 -1.64 -20.09
CA ILE A 27 1.79 -2.67 -19.21
C ILE A 27 2.89 -3.57 -18.65
N GLU A 28 3.81 -4.05 -19.49
CA GLU A 28 4.98 -4.84 -19.05
C GLU A 28 5.88 -4.05 -18.09
N GLY A 29 6.05 -2.74 -18.34
CA GLY A 29 6.82 -1.85 -17.47
C GLY A 29 6.19 -1.70 -16.07
N LEU A 30 4.88 -1.52 -16.01
CA LEU A 30 4.12 -1.42 -14.75
C LEU A 30 4.09 -2.75 -14.00
N ALA A 31 3.92 -3.86 -14.71
CA ALA A 31 3.81 -5.21 -14.15
C ALA A 31 5.11 -5.74 -13.50
N LYS A 32 6.25 -5.08 -13.74
CA LYS A 32 7.52 -5.36 -13.04
C LYS A 32 7.45 -5.01 -11.56
N GLU A 33 6.56 -4.08 -11.18
CA GLU A 33 6.33 -3.76 -9.78
C GLU A 33 5.46 -4.84 -9.13
N THR A 34 6.06 -5.56 -8.18
CA THR A 34 5.40 -6.66 -7.48
C THR A 34 4.54 -6.16 -6.32
N ASN A 35 4.85 -4.98 -5.77
CA ASN A 35 4.00 -4.38 -4.74
C ASN A 35 2.74 -3.78 -5.40
N PRO A 36 1.52 -4.23 -5.02
CA PRO A 36 0.28 -3.77 -5.64
C PRO A 36 0.01 -2.27 -5.40
N GLU A 37 0.42 -1.72 -4.26
CA GLU A 37 0.24 -0.31 -3.92
C GLU A 37 1.17 0.59 -4.73
N GLU A 38 2.45 0.23 -4.82
CA GLU A 38 3.41 0.97 -5.66
C GLU A 38 3.01 0.89 -7.14
N ARG A 39 2.50 -0.26 -7.59
CA ARG A 39 1.99 -0.45 -8.95
C ARG A 39 0.77 0.44 -9.22
N ALA A 40 -0.21 0.45 -8.31
CA ALA A 40 -1.38 1.34 -8.41
C ALA A 40 -0.95 2.81 -8.43
N LEU A 41 -0.01 3.23 -7.59
CA LEU A 41 0.50 4.61 -7.60
C LEU A 41 1.19 4.98 -8.93
N ARG A 42 2.00 4.07 -9.51
CA ARG A 42 2.62 4.30 -10.82
C ARG A 42 1.57 4.38 -11.93
N LEU A 43 0.56 3.53 -11.88
CA LEU A 43 -0.57 3.55 -12.80
C LEU A 43 -1.32 4.88 -12.71
N CYS A 44 -1.67 5.33 -11.50
CA CYS A 44 -2.27 6.63 -11.25
C CYS A 44 -1.41 7.77 -11.86
N ASN A 45 -0.12 7.82 -11.56
CA ASN A 45 0.77 8.82 -12.14
C ASN A 45 0.82 8.78 -13.67
N LEU A 46 0.69 7.60 -14.29
CA LEU A 46 0.59 7.47 -15.73
C LEU A 46 -0.73 8.07 -16.26
N PHE A 47 -1.88 7.74 -15.63
CA PHE A 47 -3.19 8.24 -16.06
C PHE A 47 -3.33 9.76 -15.97
N ARG A 48 -2.62 10.43 -15.06
CA ARG A 48 -2.55 11.92 -15.02
C ARG A 48 -2.02 12.53 -16.31
N GLY A 49 -1.17 11.81 -17.04
CA GLY A 49 -0.55 12.27 -18.28
C GLY A 49 -1.20 11.76 -19.56
N LEU A 50 -2.22 10.89 -19.46
CA LEU A 50 -2.90 10.31 -20.62
C LEU A 50 -4.21 11.08 -20.89
N ASP A 51 -4.54 11.22 -22.17
CA ASP A 51 -5.91 11.57 -22.55
C ASP A 51 -6.86 10.38 -22.37
N ASN A 52 -8.17 10.64 -22.42
CA ASN A 52 -9.19 9.62 -22.21
C ASN A 52 -9.14 8.49 -23.25
N GLU A 53 -8.69 8.77 -24.48
CA GLU A 53 -8.58 7.78 -25.56
C GLU A 53 -7.43 6.81 -25.29
N SER A 54 -6.25 7.35 -24.96
CA SER A 54 -5.06 6.59 -24.60
C SER A 54 -5.28 5.78 -23.32
N GLY A 55 -5.95 6.38 -22.32
CA GLY A 55 -6.35 5.69 -21.09
C GLY A 55 -7.30 4.52 -21.36
N ALA A 56 -8.35 4.73 -22.15
CA ALA A 56 -9.31 3.67 -22.50
C ALA A 56 -8.64 2.56 -23.33
N CYS A 57 -7.73 2.92 -24.24
CA CYS A 57 -6.93 1.95 -25.00
C CYS A 57 -6.06 1.09 -24.06
N LEU A 58 -5.32 1.72 -23.14
CA LEU A 58 -4.46 1.01 -22.16
C LEU A 58 -5.27 0.02 -21.31
N LEU A 59 -6.44 0.43 -20.80
CA LEU A 59 -7.33 -0.43 -20.02
C LEU A 59 -7.86 -1.61 -20.86
N SER A 60 -8.23 -1.36 -22.12
CA SER A 60 -8.72 -2.40 -23.01
C SER A 60 -7.63 -3.43 -23.35
N VAL A 61 -6.39 -2.98 -23.56
CA VAL A 61 -5.25 -3.88 -23.76
C VAL A 61 -4.94 -4.68 -22.48
N ALA A 62 -4.94 -4.03 -21.31
CA ALA A 62 -4.73 -4.72 -20.04
C ALA A 62 -5.81 -5.79 -19.78
N ALA A 63 -7.08 -5.48 -20.05
CA ALA A 63 -8.17 -6.43 -19.92
C ALA A 63 -8.11 -7.57 -20.95
N ARG A 64 -7.70 -7.29 -22.20
CA ARG A 64 -7.44 -8.34 -23.19
C ARG A 64 -6.36 -9.31 -22.71
N LEU A 65 -5.23 -8.80 -22.23
CA LEU A 65 -4.15 -9.62 -21.68
C LEU A 65 -4.61 -10.40 -20.45
N TYR A 66 -5.44 -9.80 -19.60
CA TYR A 66 -6.06 -10.45 -18.44
C TYR A 66 -6.93 -11.65 -18.83
N ILE A 67 -7.78 -11.52 -19.87
CA ILE A 67 -8.55 -12.64 -20.43
C ILE A 67 -7.63 -13.76 -20.95
N GLN A 68 -6.51 -13.39 -21.58
CA GLN A 68 -5.53 -14.34 -22.12
C GLN A 68 -4.69 -15.04 -21.04
N GLY A 69 -4.92 -14.72 -19.76
CA GLY A 69 -4.14 -15.27 -18.64
C GLY A 69 -2.75 -14.66 -18.49
N ASP A 70 -2.43 -13.58 -19.21
CA ASP A 70 -1.12 -12.93 -19.13
C ASP A 70 -0.93 -12.25 -17.75
N PRO A 71 0.17 -12.54 -17.03
CA PRO A 71 0.41 -11.97 -15.71
C PRO A 71 0.52 -10.45 -15.68
N ALA A 72 1.03 -9.81 -16.74
CA ALA A 72 1.15 -8.36 -16.80
C ALA A 72 -0.22 -7.70 -16.98
N GLY A 73 -1.05 -8.25 -17.87
CA GLY A 73 -2.45 -7.86 -18.02
C GLY A 73 -3.21 -7.93 -16.69
N ARG A 74 -3.09 -9.08 -16.00
CA ARG A 74 -3.68 -9.31 -14.69
C ARG A 74 -3.27 -8.27 -13.65
N ARG A 75 -1.97 -8.06 -13.48
CA ARG A 75 -1.42 -7.10 -12.51
C ARG A 75 -1.90 -5.69 -12.76
N VAL A 76 -1.84 -5.23 -14.00
CA VAL A 76 -2.23 -3.86 -14.35
C VAL A 76 -3.74 -3.70 -14.22
N PHE A 77 -4.53 -4.64 -14.74
CA PHE A 77 -5.98 -4.55 -14.69
C PHE A 77 -6.51 -4.58 -13.25
N SER A 78 -6.07 -5.53 -12.41
CA SER A 78 -6.45 -5.56 -10.99
C SER A 78 -6.07 -4.27 -10.26
N SER A 79 -4.89 -3.70 -10.53
CA SER A 79 -4.48 -2.43 -9.91
C SER A 79 -5.33 -1.22 -10.33
N THR A 80 -6.05 -1.27 -11.46
CA THR A 80 -6.99 -0.20 -11.86
C THR A 80 -8.27 -0.21 -11.02
N LEU A 81 -8.61 -1.37 -10.46
CA LEU A 81 -9.78 -1.61 -9.61
C LEU A 81 -9.44 -1.57 -8.12
N ASN A 82 -8.21 -1.19 -7.77
CA ASN A 82 -7.79 -1.11 -6.38
C ASN A 82 -8.60 -0.03 -5.66
N VAL A 83 -9.39 -0.44 -4.68
CA VAL A 83 -10.14 0.47 -3.81
C VAL A 83 -9.31 0.83 -2.59
N LYS A 84 -9.24 2.13 -2.30
CA LYS A 84 -8.63 2.64 -1.07
C LYS A 84 -9.59 3.54 -0.31
N PRO A 85 -9.55 3.53 1.03
CA PRO A 85 -10.19 4.57 1.82
C PRO A 85 -9.34 5.86 1.76
N PRO A 86 -9.89 7.00 1.27
CA PRO A 86 -9.16 8.25 1.14
C PRO A 86 -8.60 8.75 2.48
N GLY A 87 -9.30 8.49 3.58
CA GLY A 87 -8.85 8.83 4.92
C GLY A 87 -7.48 8.23 5.25
N ILE A 88 -7.25 6.94 4.95
CA ILE A 88 -5.98 6.29 5.26
C ILE A 88 -4.84 6.89 4.45
N GLU A 89 -5.03 7.08 3.15
CA GLU A 89 -3.99 7.62 2.27
C GLU A 89 -3.57 9.03 2.69
N VAL A 90 -4.54 9.90 2.97
CA VAL A 90 -4.27 11.27 3.43
C VAL A 90 -3.55 11.27 4.78
N LEU A 91 -3.96 10.41 5.72
CA LEU A 91 -3.26 10.32 7.00
C LEU A 91 -1.82 9.84 6.85
N GLU A 92 -1.54 8.85 5.98
CA GLU A 92 -0.18 8.39 5.72
C GLU A 92 0.70 9.48 5.09
N GLN A 93 0.15 10.26 4.16
CA GLN A 93 0.85 11.40 3.56
C GLN A 93 1.17 12.48 4.61
N LEU A 94 0.20 12.79 5.49
CA LEU A 94 0.33 13.81 6.53
C LEU A 94 1.18 13.35 7.72
N GLN A 95 1.26 12.05 8.00
CA GLN A 95 2.06 11.48 9.10
C GLN A 95 3.54 11.88 9.02
N VAL A 96 4.05 12.22 7.83
CA VAL A 96 5.44 12.66 7.69
C VAL A 96 5.66 14.03 8.33
N PHE A 97 4.65 14.89 8.50
CA PHE A 97 4.81 16.26 9.02
C PHE A 97 5.99 17.01 8.41
N SER A 98 6.14 16.88 7.09
CA SER A 98 7.34 17.33 6.37
C SER A 98 7.44 18.87 6.34
N SER A 99 6.29 19.54 6.27
CA SER A 99 6.18 20.98 6.12
C SER A 99 6.30 21.65 7.48
N ILE A 100 5.58 21.16 8.49
CA ILE A 100 5.72 21.62 9.89
C ILE A 100 7.19 21.51 10.33
N GLN A 101 7.80 20.33 10.20
CA GLN A 101 9.19 20.14 10.64
C GLN A 101 10.17 21.08 9.93
N ARG A 102 9.99 21.28 8.62
CA ARG A 102 10.86 22.15 7.80
C ARG A 102 10.71 23.62 8.20
N VAL A 103 9.49 24.09 8.38
CA VAL A 103 9.20 25.49 8.77
C VAL A 103 9.76 25.76 10.17
N SER A 104 9.48 24.89 11.14
CA SER A 104 10.03 25.00 12.49
C SER A 104 11.57 25.00 12.51
N SER A 105 12.20 24.18 11.67
CA SER A 105 13.66 24.15 11.55
C SER A 105 14.21 25.47 11.00
N LYS A 106 13.55 26.07 10.00
CA LYS A 106 13.95 27.38 9.45
C LYS A 106 13.76 28.51 10.45
N LEU A 107 12.66 28.48 11.22
CA LEU A 107 12.36 29.45 12.28
C LEU A 107 13.45 29.46 13.36
N ILE A 108 13.83 28.28 13.88
CA ILE A 108 14.91 28.16 14.87
C ILE A 108 16.25 28.66 14.32
N GLN A 109 16.49 28.46 13.03
CA GLN A 109 17.72 28.92 12.38
C GLN A 109 17.73 30.42 12.06
N GLY A 110 16.61 31.15 12.26
CA GLY A 110 16.47 32.54 11.85
C GLY A 110 16.44 32.74 10.33
N ASN A 111 16.21 31.67 9.56
CA ASN A 111 16.23 31.65 8.09
C ASN A 111 14.81 31.59 7.49
N TRP A 112 13.80 31.95 8.27
CA TRP A 112 12.42 32.02 7.79
C TRP A 112 12.14 33.43 7.31
N GLU A 113 11.95 33.58 6.00
CA GLU A 113 11.42 34.79 5.39
C GLU A 113 9.92 34.58 5.20
N GLU A 114 9.12 35.41 5.88
CA GLU A 114 7.67 35.37 5.73
C GLU A 114 7.30 35.94 4.35
N PRO A 115 6.49 35.22 3.54
CA PRO A 115 6.06 35.74 2.25
C PRO A 115 5.36 37.09 2.41
N SER A 116 5.76 38.09 1.63
CA SER A 116 5.36 39.49 1.80
C SER A 116 3.85 39.76 1.68
N ASP A 117 3.08 38.81 1.12
CA ASP A 117 1.63 38.93 0.90
C ASP A 117 0.77 38.12 1.88
N SER A 118 1.35 37.44 2.89
CA SER A 118 0.52 36.69 3.84
C SER A 118 -0.14 37.61 4.86
N GLN A 119 -1.40 37.99 4.63
CA GLN A 119 -2.29 38.53 5.69
C GLN A 119 -2.63 37.49 6.78
N ASN A 120 -2.10 36.27 6.67
CA ASN A 120 -2.40 35.16 7.57
C ASN A 120 -1.49 35.14 8.80
N GLU A 121 -2.00 34.51 9.86
CA GLU A 121 -1.31 34.29 11.13
C GLU A 121 0.14 33.80 10.96
N ASN A 122 1.03 34.38 11.77
CA ASN A 122 2.45 34.03 11.80
C ASN A 122 2.57 32.52 12.13
N PRO A 123 3.27 31.74 11.27
CA PRO A 123 3.32 30.28 11.39
C PRO A 123 3.93 29.81 12.71
N VAL A 124 4.73 30.66 13.39
CA VAL A 124 5.25 30.39 14.72
C VAL A 124 4.12 30.17 15.72
N PHE A 125 3.11 31.03 15.74
CA PHE A 125 2.00 30.93 16.70
C PHE A 125 1.17 29.68 16.43
N ALA A 126 0.78 29.44 15.17
CA ALA A 126 0.02 28.26 14.82
C ALA A 126 0.75 26.94 15.15
N ILE A 127 2.07 26.89 14.96
CA ILE A 127 2.88 25.72 15.34
C ILE A 127 2.95 25.58 16.86
N LEU A 128 3.17 26.69 17.59
CA LEU A 128 3.21 26.67 19.06
C LEU A 128 1.87 26.25 19.64
N ASP A 129 0.76 26.79 19.15
CA ASP A 129 -0.58 26.47 19.60
C ASP A 129 -0.87 24.98 19.47
N VAL A 130 -0.56 24.37 18.31
CA VAL A 130 -0.71 22.93 18.10
C VAL A 130 0.23 22.12 19.02
N LEU A 131 1.47 22.56 19.24
CA LEU A 131 2.37 21.85 20.15
C LEU A 131 1.90 21.94 21.62
N SER A 132 1.46 23.11 22.07
CA SER A 132 0.92 23.34 23.41
C SER A 132 -0.37 22.55 23.63
N GLU A 133 -1.25 22.47 22.63
CA GLU A 133 -2.44 21.63 22.66
C GLU A 133 -2.09 20.14 22.75
N GLY A 134 -1.08 19.69 21.99
CA GLY A 134 -0.54 18.34 22.09
C GLY A 134 -0.01 18.02 23.49
N THR A 135 0.65 18.96 24.15
CA THR A 135 1.08 18.83 25.55
C THR A 135 -0.13 18.73 26.50
N ARG A 136 -1.15 19.58 26.32
CA ARG A 136 -2.37 19.58 27.13
C ARG A 136 -3.11 18.24 27.08
N LEU A 137 -3.16 17.63 25.90
CA LEU A 137 -3.81 16.33 25.67
C LEU A 137 -2.96 15.12 26.08
N GLY A 138 -1.74 15.34 26.59
CA GLY A 138 -0.81 14.27 26.94
C GLY A 138 -0.25 13.51 25.73
N VAL A 139 -0.29 14.13 24.54
CA VAL A 139 0.35 13.62 23.33
C VAL A 139 1.87 13.84 23.37
N LEU A 140 2.28 14.95 23.98
CA LEU A 140 3.68 15.34 24.14
C LEU A 140 4.03 15.49 25.63
N ASP A 141 5.09 14.82 26.07
CA ASP A 141 5.58 14.89 27.46
C ASP A 141 6.45 16.13 27.75
N ILE A 142 6.38 17.15 26.90
CA ILE A 142 7.26 18.32 26.95
C ILE A 142 6.39 19.54 27.21
N GLY A 143 6.70 20.31 28.25
CA GLY A 143 6.14 21.65 28.44
C GLY A 143 6.68 22.58 27.35
N ILE A 144 5.89 22.85 26.31
CA ILE A 144 6.29 23.67 25.18
C ILE A 144 5.60 25.03 25.31
N ASP A 145 6.30 25.96 25.98
CA ASP A 145 5.93 27.38 25.98
C ASP A 145 6.67 28.16 24.87
N THR A 146 7.75 27.57 24.33
CA THR A 146 8.57 28.12 23.24
C THR A 146 9.10 26.99 22.35
N LEU A 147 9.39 27.29 21.08
CA LEU A 147 10.01 26.32 20.18
C LEU A 147 11.40 25.94 20.73
N PRO A 148 11.79 24.65 20.72
CA PRO A 148 13.11 24.25 21.18
C PRO A 148 14.21 24.97 20.40
N ASN A 149 15.14 25.64 21.10
CA ASN A 149 16.25 26.39 20.48
C ASN A 149 17.28 25.49 19.75
N GLN A 150 17.11 24.17 19.82
CA GLN A 150 17.99 23.19 19.19
C GLN A 150 17.22 22.30 18.22
N VAL A 151 17.73 22.17 16.99
CA VAL A 151 17.13 21.31 15.94
C VAL A 151 17.01 19.85 16.40
N GLY A 152 17.95 19.35 17.22
CA GLY A 152 17.89 18.00 17.78
C GLY A 152 16.68 17.77 18.69
N ALA A 153 16.39 18.73 19.58
CA ALA A 153 15.23 18.68 20.47
C ALA A 153 13.91 18.79 19.67
N LEU A 154 13.85 19.68 18.68
CA LEU A 154 12.72 19.79 17.77
C LEU A 154 12.44 18.47 17.02
N ASN A 155 13.49 17.81 16.52
CA ASN A 155 13.35 16.52 15.84
C ASN A 155 12.80 15.43 16.77
N ALA A 156 13.20 15.43 18.05
CA ALA A 156 12.67 14.50 19.03
C ALA A 156 11.17 14.72 19.28
N VAL A 157 10.72 15.99 19.35
CA VAL A 157 9.29 16.34 19.48
C VAL A 157 8.50 15.78 18.30
N TYR A 158 8.95 16.03 17.06
CA TYR A 158 8.26 15.50 15.88
C TYR A 158 8.31 13.99 15.78
N GLN A 159 9.37 13.32 16.23
CA GLN A 159 9.39 11.86 16.28
C GLN A 159 8.33 11.30 17.23
N HIS A 160 8.14 11.91 18.40
CA HIS A 160 7.06 11.52 19.32
C HIS A 160 5.69 11.78 18.70
N LEU A 161 5.48 12.97 18.12
CA LEU A 161 4.23 13.32 17.45
C LEU A 161 3.89 12.34 16.32
N ARG A 162 4.87 11.96 15.49
CA ARG A 162 4.70 10.93 14.44
C ARG A 162 4.34 9.57 15.00
N GLY A 163 4.99 9.16 16.09
CA GLY A 163 4.70 7.90 16.77
C GLY A 163 3.26 7.86 17.28
N TRP A 164 2.84 8.93 17.96
CA TRP A 164 1.46 9.06 18.43
C TRP A 164 0.44 9.10 17.27
N PHE A 165 0.70 9.91 16.24
CA PHE A 165 -0.19 10.02 15.08
C PHE A 165 -0.30 8.69 14.32
N SER A 166 0.77 7.90 14.24
CA SER A 166 0.72 6.55 13.68
C SER A 166 -0.28 5.65 14.40
N VAL A 167 -0.31 5.72 15.73
CA VAL A 167 -1.24 4.94 16.56
C VAL A 167 -2.67 5.44 16.35
N ALA A 168 -2.88 6.76 16.31
CA ALA A 168 -4.18 7.34 16.04
C ALA A 168 -4.69 6.98 14.63
N SER A 169 -3.85 7.08 13.60
CA SER A 169 -4.18 6.67 12.23
C SER A 169 -4.55 5.19 12.15
N TYR A 170 -3.83 4.33 12.88
CA TYR A 170 -4.18 2.91 12.97
C TYR A 170 -5.56 2.70 13.60
N LYS A 171 -5.86 3.39 14.71
CA LYS A 171 -7.19 3.35 15.34
C LYS A 171 -8.29 3.78 14.36
N LEU A 172 -8.11 4.90 13.66
CA LEU A 172 -9.06 5.38 12.64
C LEU A 172 -9.25 4.36 11.52
N SER A 173 -8.17 3.78 11.01
CA SER A 173 -8.22 2.77 9.94
C SER A 173 -8.90 1.46 10.33
N THR A 174 -8.98 1.17 11.63
CA THR A 174 -9.60 -0.04 12.17
C THR A 174 -10.97 0.23 12.79
N HIS A 175 -11.54 1.42 12.52
CA HIS A 175 -12.80 1.89 13.09
C HIS A 175 -12.84 1.79 14.63
N GLN A 176 -11.70 1.98 15.29
CA GLN A 176 -11.63 2.10 16.75
C GLN A 176 -11.93 3.54 17.16
N ASP A 177 -12.77 3.69 18.18
CA ASP A 177 -13.13 5.00 18.72
C ASP A 177 -11.90 5.79 19.19
N ILE A 178 -11.83 7.05 18.77
CA ILE A 178 -10.88 8.05 19.25
C ILE A 178 -11.66 9.11 20.03
N PRO A 179 -11.19 9.52 21.22
CA PRO A 179 -11.82 10.62 21.95
C PRO A 179 -11.92 11.89 21.09
N ASP A 180 -13.05 12.60 21.15
CA ASP A 180 -13.32 13.78 20.32
C ASP A 180 -12.22 14.84 20.41
N GLU A 181 -11.63 15.04 21.59
CA GLU A 181 -10.52 15.98 21.80
C GLU A 181 -9.27 15.56 21.00
N GLN A 182 -8.96 14.26 20.94
CA GLN A 182 -7.83 13.76 20.15
C GLN A 182 -8.14 13.81 18.65
N LEU A 183 -9.38 13.56 18.24
CA LEU A 183 -9.79 13.69 16.85
C LEU A 183 -9.71 15.16 16.38
N HIS A 184 -10.16 16.10 17.21
CA HIS A 184 -10.02 17.52 16.96
C HIS A 184 -8.55 17.92 16.82
N PHE A 185 -7.68 17.41 17.70
CA PHE A 185 -6.25 17.64 17.61
C PHE A 185 -5.62 17.07 16.34
N ILE A 186 -6.02 15.86 15.91
CA ILE A 186 -5.60 15.27 14.63
C ILE A 186 -5.98 16.20 13.47
N MET A 187 -7.21 16.71 13.46
CA MET A 187 -7.68 17.64 12.42
C MET A 187 -6.87 18.94 12.41
N GLN A 188 -6.63 19.55 13.58
CA GLN A 188 -5.81 20.76 13.69
C GLN A 188 -4.39 20.53 13.17
N LEU A 189 -3.77 19.42 13.58
CA LEU A 189 -2.42 19.07 13.16
C LEU A 189 -2.33 18.81 11.65
N CYS A 190 -3.31 18.11 11.09
CA CYS A 190 -3.42 17.87 9.65
C CYS A 190 -3.59 19.17 8.87
N MET A 191 -4.51 20.03 9.31
CA MET A 191 -4.75 21.33 8.68
C MET A 191 -3.51 22.23 8.74
N LEU A 192 -2.77 22.22 9.86
CA LEU A 192 -1.51 22.95 9.95
C LEU A 192 -0.47 22.44 8.93
N GLU A 193 -0.30 21.12 8.79
CA GLU A 193 0.62 20.55 7.79
C GLU A 193 0.20 20.93 6.36
N ILE A 194 -1.09 20.85 6.05
CA ILE A 194 -1.64 21.24 4.74
C ILE A 194 -1.39 22.72 4.45
N ASN A 195 -1.71 23.60 5.39
CA ASN A 195 -1.54 25.05 5.24
C ASN A 195 -0.06 25.43 5.03
N LEU A 196 0.85 24.78 5.75
CA LEU A 196 2.29 25.01 5.56
C LEU A 196 2.81 24.43 4.24
N MET A 197 2.22 23.33 3.77
CA MET A 197 2.52 22.78 2.45
C MET A 197 2.03 23.69 1.33
N GLU A 198 0.82 24.25 1.44
CA GLU A 198 0.27 25.25 0.52
C GLU A 198 1.18 26.48 0.44
N ARG A 199 1.57 27.07 1.58
CA ARG A 199 2.55 28.18 1.60
C ARG A 199 3.86 27.83 0.90
N ARG A 200 4.34 26.58 1.05
CA ARG A 200 5.56 26.12 0.38
C ARG A 200 5.38 26.04 -1.13
N VAL A 201 4.23 25.56 -1.60
CA VAL A 201 3.90 25.46 -3.02
C VAL A 201 3.77 26.85 -3.63
N SER A 202 3.07 27.77 -2.96
CA SER A 202 2.98 29.19 -3.37
C SER A 202 4.35 29.86 -3.45
N GLY A 203 5.23 29.67 -2.45
CA GLY A 203 6.57 30.23 -2.49
C GLY A 203 7.46 29.65 -3.61
N ILE A 204 7.25 28.38 -4.00
CA ILE A 204 7.90 27.82 -5.19
C ILE A 204 7.34 28.47 -6.44
N ALA A 205 6.02 28.65 -6.53
CA ALA A 205 5.36 29.28 -7.68
C ALA A 205 5.81 30.74 -7.89
N GLU A 206 5.91 31.52 -6.82
CA GLU A 206 6.40 32.91 -6.84
C GLU A 206 7.86 33.03 -7.28
N ALA A 207 8.69 32.04 -6.95
CA ALA A 207 10.10 32.01 -7.35
C ALA A 207 10.31 31.68 -8.84
N ILE A 208 9.27 31.22 -9.55
CA ILE A 208 9.35 30.88 -10.97
C ILE A 208 9.29 32.17 -11.79
N ASN A 209 10.33 32.42 -12.58
CA ASN A 209 10.31 33.50 -13.56
C ASN A 209 9.28 33.16 -14.67
N PRO A 210 8.20 33.96 -14.84
CA PRO A 210 7.17 33.67 -15.83
C PRO A 210 7.68 33.78 -17.28
N TYR A 211 8.84 34.39 -17.50
CA TYR A 211 9.48 34.49 -18.82
C TYR A 211 10.41 33.31 -19.14
N ASP A 212 10.70 32.42 -18.18
CA ASP A 212 11.46 31.19 -18.41
C ASP A 212 10.50 30.02 -18.75
N THR A 213 10.19 29.90 -20.04
CA THR A 213 9.28 28.87 -20.56
C THR A 213 9.76 27.44 -20.28
N ARG A 214 11.07 27.21 -20.12
CA ARG A 214 11.61 25.88 -19.77
C ARG A 214 11.40 25.55 -18.31
N ALA A 215 11.59 26.51 -17.41
CA ALA A 215 11.31 26.34 -16.00
C ALA A 215 9.80 26.10 -15.77
N LEU A 216 8.95 26.90 -16.42
CA LEU A 216 7.49 26.73 -16.39
C LEU A 216 7.06 25.34 -16.87
N ALA A 217 7.52 24.90 -18.05
CA ALA A 217 7.14 23.59 -18.59
C ALA A 217 7.54 22.41 -17.66
N ARG A 218 8.60 22.57 -16.87
CA ARG A 218 9.06 21.56 -15.91
C ARG A 218 8.33 21.61 -14.57
N LEU A 219 8.04 22.80 -14.06
CA LEU A 219 7.54 23.00 -12.71
C LEU A 219 6.00 23.05 -12.64
N MET A 220 5.33 23.53 -13.69
CA MET A 220 3.87 23.63 -13.72
C MET A 220 3.16 22.28 -13.48
N PRO A 221 3.58 21.14 -14.08
CA PRO A 221 2.96 19.86 -13.77
C PRO A 221 3.14 19.43 -12.30
N VAL A 222 4.26 19.82 -11.68
CA VAL A 222 4.56 19.51 -10.27
C VAL A 222 3.71 20.38 -9.35
N LEU A 223 3.59 21.68 -9.64
CA LEU A 223 2.75 22.60 -8.87
C LEU A 223 1.27 22.22 -8.96
N SER A 224 0.77 21.97 -10.18
CA SER A 224 -0.61 21.54 -10.40
C SER A 224 -0.93 20.24 -9.66
N ARG A 225 0.03 19.32 -9.55
CA ARG A 225 -0.13 18.11 -8.74
C ARG A 225 -0.24 18.43 -7.26
N TYR A 226 0.64 19.27 -6.73
CA TYR A 226 0.58 19.65 -5.32
C TYR A 226 -0.71 20.39 -4.97
N ASP A 227 -1.22 21.25 -5.85
CA ASP A 227 -2.51 21.93 -5.65
C ASP A 227 -3.66 20.93 -5.57
N GLN A 228 -3.69 19.93 -6.46
CA GLN A 228 -4.68 18.86 -6.41
C GLN A 228 -4.57 18.03 -5.12
N ASP A 229 -3.35 17.66 -4.74
CA ASP A 229 -3.08 16.90 -3.52
C ASP A 229 -3.51 17.71 -2.28
N ILE A 230 -3.24 19.02 -2.24
CA ILE A 230 -3.68 19.94 -1.16
C ILE A 230 -5.19 19.99 -1.05
N GLU A 231 -5.90 20.22 -2.15
CA GLU A 231 -7.37 20.31 -2.14
C GLU A 231 -8.01 18.97 -1.74
N HIS A 232 -7.45 17.85 -2.21
CA HIS A 232 -7.87 16.52 -1.77
C HIS A 232 -7.68 16.32 -0.26
N MET A 233 -6.50 16.66 0.26
CA MET A 233 -6.22 16.56 1.69
C MET A 233 -7.13 17.47 2.52
N LYS A 234 -7.38 18.71 2.10
CA LYS A 234 -8.33 19.63 2.78
C LYS A 234 -9.72 18.99 2.86
N SER A 235 -10.21 18.48 1.73
CA SER A 235 -11.53 17.84 1.66
C SER A 235 -11.64 16.59 2.53
N VAL A 236 -10.57 15.80 2.65
CA VAL A 236 -10.56 14.62 3.52
C VAL A 236 -10.49 15.04 4.99
N VAL A 237 -9.57 15.95 5.33
CA VAL A 237 -9.35 16.41 6.71
C VAL A 237 -10.58 17.12 7.27
N SER A 238 -11.28 17.94 6.48
CA SER A 238 -12.51 18.62 6.91
C SER A 238 -13.63 17.65 7.29
N ARG A 239 -13.60 16.43 6.75
CA ARG A 239 -14.58 15.36 7.00
C ARG A 239 -14.10 14.34 8.03
N LEU A 240 -12.87 14.42 8.54
CA LEU A 240 -12.39 13.49 9.57
C LEU A 240 -13.29 13.50 10.81
N GLY A 241 -13.89 14.65 11.15
CA GLY A 241 -14.82 14.78 12.26
C GLY A 241 -16.11 13.97 12.13
N THR A 242 -16.49 13.53 10.93
CA THR A 242 -17.65 12.66 10.70
C THR A 242 -17.28 11.19 10.56
N TYR A 243 -15.97 10.85 10.59
CA TYR A 243 -15.42 9.54 10.23
C TYR A 243 -15.72 9.09 8.79
N ASP A 244 -16.50 9.85 8.01
CA ASP A 244 -16.90 9.51 6.64
C ASP A 244 -15.72 9.18 5.72
N PRO A 245 -14.55 9.87 5.74
CA PRO A 245 -13.45 9.55 4.83
C PRO A 245 -12.80 8.18 5.05
N PHE A 246 -13.03 7.55 6.20
CA PHE A 246 -12.57 6.18 6.47
C PHE A 246 -13.59 5.14 6.04
N ASN A 247 -14.86 5.54 5.94
CA ASN A 247 -15.95 4.69 5.47
C ASN A 247 -16.16 4.82 3.97
N GLU A 248 -15.87 5.99 3.41
CA GLU A 248 -15.81 6.22 1.98
C GLU A 248 -14.68 5.40 1.38
N ARG A 249 -14.96 4.89 0.20
CA ARG A 249 -14.06 4.03 -0.54
C ARG A 249 -14.14 4.45 -1.98
N LEU A 250 -12.99 4.73 -2.56
CA LEU A 250 -12.89 5.20 -3.92
C LEU A 250 -11.92 4.29 -4.66
N LEU A 251 -12.13 4.17 -5.97
CA LEU A 251 -11.13 3.53 -6.80
C LEU A 251 -9.87 4.39 -6.80
N SER A 252 -8.70 3.77 -6.69
CA SER A 252 -7.38 4.43 -6.75
C SER A 252 -7.26 5.37 -7.95
N LEU A 253 -7.91 4.99 -9.06
CA LEU A 253 -7.97 5.80 -10.27
C LEU A 253 -8.79 7.11 -10.08
N GLU A 254 -9.85 7.11 -9.28
CA GLU A 254 -10.65 8.31 -8.96
C GLU A 254 -9.95 9.30 -8.04
N HIS A 255 -8.91 8.89 -7.31
CA HIS A 255 -8.02 9.84 -6.62
C HIS A 255 -7.13 10.61 -7.60
N THR A 256 -7.05 10.14 -8.84
CA THR A 256 -6.07 10.60 -9.82
C THR A 256 -6.71 11.43 -10.91
N ILE A 257 -7.85 10.96 -11.42
CA ILE A 257 -8.65 11.67 -12.40
C ILE A 257 -9.95 12.10 -11.74
N THR A 258 -10.40 13.31 -12.04
CA THR A 258 -11.65 13.84 -11.49
C THR A 258 -12.83 12.94 -11.86
N SER A 259 -13.91 12.94 -11.06
CA SER A 259 -15.11 12.16 -11.40
C SER A 259 -15.69 12.52 -12.79
N GLY A 260 -15.48 13.76 -13.25
CA GLY A 260 -15.85 14.20 -14.59
C GLY A 260 -14.98 13.57 -15.68
N GLU A 261 -13.67 13.46 -15.46
CA GLU A 261 -12.75 12.74 -16.35
C GLU A 261 -13.01 11.24 -16.35
N MET A 262 -13.28 10.64 -15.19
CA MET A 262 -13.68 9.23 -15.11
C MET A 262 -14.93 8.96 -15.95
N LYS A 263 -15.97 9.81 -15.85
CA LYS A 263 -17.17 9.69 -16.72
C LYS A 263 -16.84 9.80 -18.21
N LYS A 264 -15.90 10.68 -18.59
CA LYS A 264 -15.44 10.81 -19.99
C LYS A 264 -14.67 9.57 -20.44
N LEU A 265 -13.76 9.05 -19.60
CA LEU A 265 -13.01 7.83 -19.82
C LEU A 265 -13.94 6.64 -20.05
N LEU A 266 -14.93 6.44 -19.16
CA LEU A 266 -15.93 5.38 -19.29
C LEU A 266 -16.81 5.53 -20.53
N LYS A 267 -17.13 6.77 -20.92
CA LYS A 267 -17.86 7.06 -22.18
C LYS A 267 -17.04 6.67 -23.41
N VAL A 268 -15.73 6.99 -23.43
CA VAL A 268 -14.82 6.61 -24.51
C VAL A 268 -14.67 5.09 -24.56
N MET A 269 -14.50 4.46 -23.40
CA MET A 269 -14.38 3.00 -23.27
C MET A 269 -15.60 2.28 -23.85
N ASN A 270 -16.81 2.78 -23.64
CA ASN A 270 -18.04 2.23 -24.23
C ASN A 270 -18.06 2.23 -25.78
N GLY A 271 -17.21 3.03 -26.43
CA GLY A 271 -17.04 3.04 -27.88
C GLY A 271 -16.05 2.00 -28.43
N ILE A 272 -15.28 1.34 -27.56
CA ILE A 272 -14.28 0.34 -27.92
C ILE A 272 -14.93 -1.07 -27.97
N PRO A 273 -14.53 -1.98 -28.87
CA PRO A 273 -15.03 -3.36 -28.88
C PRO A 273 -14.87 -4.05 -27.52
N GLY A 274 -15.98 -4.52 -26.95
CA GLY A 274 -16.03 -5.14 -25.61
C GLY A 274 -15.92 -4.15 -24.44
N GLY A 275 -15.83 -2.85 -24.71
CA GLY A 275 -15.66 -1.82 -23.68
C GLY A 275 -16.91 -1.55 -22.84
N THR A 276 -18.10 -1.97 -23.27
CA THR A 276 -19.33 -1.97 -22.45
C THR A 276 -19.16 -2.82 -21.19
N LEU A 277 -18.53 -4.00 -21.31
CA LEU A 277 -18.25 -4.87 -20.18
C LEU A 277 -17.31 -4.20 -19.18
N LEU A 278 -16.22 -3.61 -19.69
CA LEU A 278 -15.26 -2.89 -18.84
C LEU A 278 -15.91 -1.71 -18.13
N LYS A 279 -16.72 -0.94 -18.85
CA LYS A 279 -17.49 0.16 -18.26
C LYS A 279 -18.34 -0.34 -17.08
N ARG A 280 -19.06 -1.47 -17.22
CA ARG A 280 -19.86 -2.05 -16.13
C ARG A 280 -19.01 -2.45 -14.94
N VAL A 281 -17.85 -3.06 -15.16
CA VAL A 281 -16.91 -3.40 -14.07
C VAL A 281 -16.55 -2.15 -13.26
N PHE A 282 -16.17 -1.06 -13.92
CA PHE A 282 -15.82 0.19 -13.24
C PHE A 282 -17.03 0.84 -12.57
N GLU A 283 -18.18 0.92 -13.22
CA GLU A 283 -19.40 1.49 -12.64
C GLU A 283 -19.84 0.71 -11.39
N ASN A 284 -19.81 -0.62 -11.44
CA ASN A 284 -20.12 -1.47 -10.29
C ASN A 284 -19.11 -1.28 -9.16
N ALA A 285 -17.81 -1.22 -9.48
CA ALA A 285 -16.76 -1.00 -8.49
C ALA A 285 -16.81 0.42 -7.87
N GLN A 286 -17.36 1.42 -8.57
CA GLN A 286 -17.67 2.75 -8.02
C GLN A 286 -18.88 2.74 -7.09
N VAL A 287 -19.92 1.98 -7.44
CA VAL A 287 -21.15 1.87 -6.62
C VAL A 287 -20.90 1.05 -5.35
N ASN A 288 -20.09 0.01 -5.46
CA ASN A 288 -19.82 -0.93 -4.38
C ASN A 288 -18.32 -1.21 -4.25
N PRO A 289 -17.58 -0.25 -3.70
CA PRO A 289 -16.13 -0.32 -3.61
C PRO A 289 -15.69 -1.31 -2.51
N ILE A 290 -15.12 -2.45 -2.93
CA ILE A 290 -14.58 -3.49 -2.04
C ILE A 290 -13.06 -3.37 -1.98
N LEU A 291 -12.48 -3.51 -0.78
CA LEU A 291 -11.02 -3.45 -0.59
C LEU A 291 -10.29 -4.47 -1.49
N ASP A 292 -9.14 -4.07 -2.02
CA ASP A 292 -8.43 -4.80 -3.08
C ASP A 292 -8.25 -6.30 -2.79
N ARG A 293 -7.75 -6.66 -1.60
CA ARG A 293 -7.51 -8.06 -1.24
C ARG A 293 -8.80 -8.88 -1.13
N GLU A 294 -9.86 -8.29 -0.58
CA GLU A 294 -11.17 -8.93 -0.49
C GLU A 294 -11.78 -9.06 -1.90
N PHE A 295 -11.70 -8.01 -2.71
CA PHE A 295 -12.17 -8.03 -4.09
C PHE A 295 -11.47 -9.12 -4.91
N GLN A 296 -10.13 -9.19 -4.90
CA GLN A 296 -9.40 -10.23 -5.62
C GLN A 296 -9.72 -11.64 -5.12
N PHE A 297 -9.98 -11.81 -3.82
CA PHE A 297 -10.48 -13.09 -3.29
C PHE A 297 -11.79 -13.49 -3.95
N TRP A 298 -12.76 -12.56 -4.03
CA TRP A 298 -14.05 -12.83 -4.65
C TRP A 298 -13.95 -13.12 -6.15
N VAL A 299 -13.10 -12.37 -6.87
CA VAL A 299 -12.82 -12.61 -8.29
C VAL A 299 -12.29 -14.03 -8.50
N SER A 300 -11.31 -14.46 -7.70
CA SER A 300 -10.73 -15.80 -7.79
C SER A 300 -11.75 -16.88 -7.42
N LEU A 301 -12.51 -16.70 -6.34
CA LEU A 301 -13.54 -17.64 -5.91
C LEU A 301 -14.60 -17.85 -7.01
N ILE A 302 -15.14 -16.77 -7.57
CA ILE A 302 -16.15 -16.83 -8.64
C ILE A 302 -15.57 -17.53 -9.87
N TYR A 303 -14.33 -17.22 -10.25
CA TYR A 303 -13.65 -17.90 -11.35
C TYR A 303 -13.52 -19.42 -11.09
N GLN A 304 -13.05 -19.81 -9.91
CA GLN A 304 -12.86 -21.21 -9.55
C GLN A 304 -14.19 -21.99 -9.48
N LEU A 305 -15.25 -21.37 -8.96
CA LEU A 305 -16.61 -21.95 -8.98
C LEU A 305 -17.14 -22.10 -10.42
N GLY A 306 -16.90 -21.10 -11.27
CA GLY A 306 -17.20 -21.17 -12.70
C GLY A 306 -16.49 -22.33 -13.38
N ARG A 307 -15.20 -22.51 -13.05
CA ARG A 307 -14.37 -23.60 -13.57
C ARG A 307 -14.83 -24.97 -13.10
N LEU A 308 -15.17 -25.12 -11.81
CA LEU A 308 -15.80 -26.35 -11.29
C LEU A 308 -17.08 -26.69 -12.06
N ARG A 309 -17.92 -25.69 -12.33
CA ARG A 309 -19.13 -25.87 -13.12
C ARG A 309 -18.83 -26.34 -14.54
N TYR A 310 -17.91 -25.68 -15.24
CA TYR A 310 -17.48 -26.06 -16.59
C TYR A 310 -16.97 -27.50 -16.68
N LEU A 311 -16.26 -27.98 -15.65
CA LEU A 311 -15.69 -29.34 -15.64
C LEU A 311 -16.72 -30.45 -15.34
N ILE A 312 -17.83 -30.13 -14.68
CA ILE A 312 -18.80 -31.12 -14.19
C ILE A 312 -20.10 -31.11 -15.01
N ASP A 313 -20.56 -29.92 -15.41
CA ASP A 313 -21.84 -29.72 -16.12
C ASP A 313 -21.57 -29.63 -17.63
N ASP A 314 -21.82 -30.73 -18.35
CA ASP A 314 -21.60 -30.83 -19.80
C ASP A 314 -22.46 -29.80 -20.55
N GLY A 315 -21.80 -28.77 -21.09
CA GLY A 315 -22.45 -27.65 -21.77
C GLY A 315 -22.54 -26.35 -20.95
N ALA A 316 -22.10 -26.33 -19.70
CA ALA A 316 -21.84 -25.07 -19.01
C ALA A 316 -20.69 -24.33 -19.72
N PRO A 317 -20.80 -23.02 -19.98
CA PRO A 317 -19.70 -22.29 -20.56
C PRO A 317 -18.65 -21.95 -19.51
N GLU A 318 -17.43 -21.80 -19.99
CA GLU A 318 -16.31 -21.33 -19.20
C GLU A 318 -16.53 -19.88 -18.75
N ILE A 319 -16.20 -19.59 -17.49
CA ILE A 319 -16.17 -18.24 -16.95
C ILE A 319 -14.75 -17.70 -17.15
N ASP A 320 -14.61 -16.66 -17.96
CA ASP A 320 -13.34 -15.98 -18.15
C ASP A 320 -13.04 -15.01 -16.96
N PRO A 321 -11.77 -14.58 -16.81
CA PRO A 321 -11.37 -13.67 -15.74
C PRO A 321 -12.14 -12.34 -15.68
N ILE A 322 -12.50 -11.72 -16.82
CA ILE A 322 -13.17 -10.41 -16.80
C ILE A 322 -14.63 -10.56 -16.39
N THR A 323 -15.29 -11.65 -16.80
CA THR A 323 -16.64 -11.99 -16.35
C THR A 323 -16.64 -12.26 -14.84
N ALA A 324 -15.66 -13.01 -14.32
CA ALA A 324 -15.54 -13.20 -12.87
C ALA A 324 -15.36 -11.87 -12.11
N THR A 325 -14.58 -10.93 -12.68
CA THR A 325 -14.43 -9.59 -12.11
C THR A 325 -15.71 -8.77 -12.13
N GLU A 326 -16.47 -8.81 -13.23
CA GLU A 326 -17.76 -8.12 -13.31
C GLU A 326 -18.76 -8.65 -12.30
N LEU A 327 -18.88 -9.98 -12.18
CA LEU A 327 -19.76 -10.63 -11.22
C LEU A 327 -19.38 -10.30 -9.79
N ALA A 328 -18.07 -10.28 -9.46
CA ALA A 328 -17.59 -9.86 -8.15
C ALA A 328 -18.01 -8.41 -7.86
N SER A 329 -17.80 -7.51 -8.82
CA SER A 329 -18.16 -6.09 -8.64
C SER A 329 -19.67 -5.86 -8.52
N GLN A 330 -20.49 -6.71 -9.15
CA GLN A 330 -21.93 -6.58 -9.18
C GLN A 330 -22.61 -7.12 -7.91
N PHE A 331 -22.17 -8.28 -7.41
CA PHE A 331 -22.94 -9.06 -6.44
C PHE A 331 -22.34 -9.12 -5.04
N VAL A 332 -21.05 -8.86 -4.88
CA VAL A 332 -20.40 -8.92 -3.58
C VAL A 332 -20.63 -7.59 -2.88
N GLU A 333 -21.14 -7.61 -1.66
CA GLU A 333 -21.20 -6.43 -0.81
C GLU A 333 -20.21 -6.60 0.35
N GLU A 334 -19.61 -5.50 0.78
CA GLU A 334 -18.67 -5.54 1.90
C GLU A 334 -19.30 -6.17 3.15
N SER A 335 -18.52 -7.02 3.83
CA SER A 335 -18.89 -7.62 5.12
C SER A 335 -20.20 -8.43 5.09
N ARG A 336 -20.74 -8.70 3.90
CA ARG A 336 -21.90 -9.54 3.71
C ARG A 336 -21.48 -10.84 3.05
N PRO A 337 -21.99 -11.98 3.55
CA PRO A 337 -21.72 -13.23 2.90
C PRO A 337 -22.36 -13.26 1.50
N LEU A 338 -21.65 -13.84 0.54
CA LEU A 338 -22.17 -14.09 -0.80
C LEU A 338 -22.93 -15.42 -0.79
N VAL A 339 -24.24 -15.36 -1.01
CA VAL A 339 -25.09 -16.55 -1.16
C VAL A 339 -25.15 -16.95 -2.63
N ILE A 340 -24.65 -18.14 -2.94
CA ILE A 340 -24.60 -18.66 -4.31
C ILE A 340 -25.58 -19.82 -4.43
N SER A 341 -26.68 -19.58 -5.13
CA SER A 341 -27.65 -20.63 -5.43
C SER A 341 -27.12 -21.60 -6.49
N MET A 342 -27.30 -22.89 -6.22
CA MET A 342 -26.84 -24.01 -7.05
C MET A 342 -27.94 -25.06 -7.15
N ASN A 343 -27.93 -25.87 -8.20
CA ASN A 343 -28.80 -27.05 -8.24
C ASN A 343 -28.24 -28.14 -7.31
N ASP A 344 -29.09 -28.97 -6.72
CA ASP A 344 -28.70 -29.97 -5.70
C ASP A 344 -27.65 -30.95 -6.22
N THR A 345 -27.80 -31.40 -7.47
CA THR A 345 -26.90 -32.39 -8.08
C THR A 345 -25.48 -31.84 -8.21
N PHE A 346 -25.35 -30.62 -8.73
CA PHE A 346 -24.09 -29.91 -8.84
C PHE A 346 -23.53 -29.62 -7.46
N PHE A 347 -24.34 -29.06 -6.55
CA PHE A 347 -23.94 -28.74 -5.19
C PHE A 347 -23.27 -29.93 -4.50
N HIS A 348 -23.90 -31.11 -4.48
CA HIS A 348 -23.33 -32.29 -3.84
C HIS A 348 -22.05 -32.80 -4.51
N SER A 349 -21.89 -32.58 -5.82
CA SER A 349 -20.67 -32.97 -6.55
C SER A 349 -19.47 -32.07 -6.23
N VAL A 350 -19.70 -30.77 -5.99
CA VAL A 350 -18.62 -29.79 -5.74
C VAL A 350 -18.37 -29.52 -4.26
N TRP A 351 -19.33 -29.83 -3.39
CA TRP A 351 -19.24 -29.52 -1.97
C TRP A 351 -17.94 -30.00 -1.31
N PRO A 352 -17.42 -31.22 -1.55
CA PRO A 352 -16.15 -31.65 -0.93
C PRO A 352 -14.96 -30.74 -1.28
N VAL A 353 -14.93 -30.20 -2.51
CA VAL A 353 -13.89 -29.25 -2.95
C VAL A 353 -14.10 -27.90 -2.28
N ILE A 354 -15.33 -27.38 -2.30
CA ILE A 354 -15.67 -26.07 -1.75
C ILE A 354 -15.49 -26.03 -0.22
N GLU A 355 -15.88 -27.10 0.48
CA GLU A 355 -15.68 -27.27 1.92
C GLU A 355 -14.19 -27.26 2.27
N SER A 356 -13.34 -27.88 1.44
CA SER A 356 -11.89 -27.91 1.66
C SER A 356 -11.27 -26.50 1.69
N TRP A 357 -11.84 -25.55 0.95
CA TRP A 357 -11.38 -24.15 0.95
C TRP A 357 -11.60 -23.47 2.32
N GLY A 358 -12.54 -23.93 3.13
CA GLY A 358 -12.78 -23.43 4.49
C GLY A 358 -13.32 -22.00 4.57
N VAL A 359 -13.91 -21.51 3.47
CA VAL A 359 -14.53 -20.17 3.35
C VAL A 359 -16.04 -20.23 3.12
N ALA A 360 -16.58 -21.41 2.87
CA ALA A 360 -17.99 -21.63 2.58
C ALA A 360 -18.69 -22.41 3.72
N SER A 361 -19.96 -22.13 3.92
CA SER A 361 -20.90 -22.86 4.76
C SER A 361 -22.11 -23.30 3.94
N TRP A 362 -22.81 -24.30 4.45
CA TRP A 362 -23.99 -24.85 3.80
C TRP A 362 -25.18 -23.89 3.96
N ALA A 363 -25.92 -23.64 2.88
CA ALA A 363 -27.14 -22.84 2.87
C ALA A 363 -28.30 -23.63 2.23
N GLU A 364 -29.56 -23.24 2.53
CA GLU A 364 -30.76 -24.01 2.15
C GLU A 364 -30.86 -24.34 0.65
N ASN A 365 -30.31 -23.48 -0.23
CA ASN A 365 -30.34 -23.67 -1.69
C ASN A 365 -28.97 -23.46 -2.35
N GLY A 366 -27.88 -23.75 -1.64
CA GLY A 366 -26.53 -23.62 -2.19
C GLY A 366 -25.46 -23.42 -1.13
N ILE A 367 -24.59 -22.43 -1.36
CA ILE A 367 -23.51 -22.09 -0.43
C ILE A 367 -23.60 -20.65 0.01
N GLU A 368 -23.25 -20.42 1.27
CA GLU A 368 -22.94 -19.11 1.81
C GLU A 368 -21.42 -19.00 1.91
N VAL A 369 -20.82 -18.00 1.29
CA VAL A 369 -19.38 -17.78 1.34
C VAL A 369 -19.11 -16.48 2.07
N SER A 370 -18.09 -16.47 2.94
CA SER A 370 -17.64 -15.28 3.65
C SER A 370 -16.16 -15.04 3.39
N PHE A 371 -15.77 -13.78 3.21
CA PHE A 371 -14.36 -13.42 3.13
C PHE A 371 -13.67 -13.76 4.46
N ARG A 372 -12.58 -14.52 4.38
CA ARG A 372 -11.73 -14.91 5.51
C ARG A 372 -10.29 -14.54 5.20
N ASN A 373 -9.79 -13.50 5.84
CA ASN A 373 -8.47 -12.95 5.56
C ASN A 373 -7.34 -13.99 5.74
N GLU A 374 -7.47 -14.90 6.71
CA GLU A 374 -6.54 -15.99 6.95
C GLU A 374 -6.54 -17.05 5.84
N LYS A 375 -7.61 -17.16 5.05
CA LYS A 375 -7.74 -18.07 3.90
C LYS A 375 -7.52 -17.37 2.55
N ALA A 376 -7.50 -16.05 2.51
CA ALA A 376 -7.37 -15.26 1.28
C ALA A 376 -6.12 -15.62 0.44
N HIS A 377 -5.03 -16.07 1.08
CA HIS A 377 -3.81 -16.49 0.39
C HIS A 377 -4.00 -17.70 -0.55
N GLN A 378 -5.09 -18.46 -0.42
CA GLN A 378 -5.42 -19.58 -1.33
C GLN A 378 -5.99 -19.08 -2.67
N PHE A 379 -6.51 -17.85 -2.67
CA PHE A 379 -7.26 -17.22 -3.76
C PHE A 379 -6.56 -15.98 -4.34
N VAL A 380 -5.63 -15.39 -3.59
CA VAL A 380 -4.91 -14.17 -3.96
C VAL A 380 -3.42 -14.46 -3.98
N GLU A 381 -2.80 -14.13 -5.10
CA GLU A 381 -1.36 -14.24 -5.33
C GLU A 381 -0.58 -13.28 -4.43
N SER A 382 0.71 -13.57 -4.24
CA SER A 382 1.59 -12.74 -3.40
C SER A 382 1.77 -11.29 -3.87
N ASP A 383 1.46 -11.01 -5.15
CA ASP A 383 1.51 -9.68 -5.76
C ASP A 383 0.15 -8.94 -5.72
N GLY A 384 -0.79 -9.48 -4.94
CA GLY A 384 -2.12 -8.92 -4.72
C GLY A 384 -3.09 -9.15 -5.88
N THR A 385 -2.82 -10.07 -6.81
CA THR A 385 -3.71 -10.37 -7.94
C THR A 385 -4.56 -11.63 -7.70
N PRO A 386 -5.70 -11.81 -8.40
CA PRO A 386 -6.52 -13.01 -8.22
C PRO A 386 -5.82 -14.23 -8.83
N ARG A 387 -6.01 -15.38 -8.17
CA ARG A 387 -5.49 -16.67 -8.62
C ARG A 387 -6.47 -17.34 -9.57
N PHE A 388 -5.98 -17.77 -10.74
CA PHE A 388 -6.76 -18.48 -11.77
C PHE A 388 -6.10 -19.81 -12.10
N PRO A 389 -6.34 -20.86 -11.30
CA PRO A 389 -5.76 -22.17 -11.57
C PRO A 389 -6.45 -22.81 -12.79
N GLU A 390 -5.71 -23.65 -13.53
CA GLU A 390 -6.25 -24.39 -14.70
C GLU A 390 -7.30 -25.42 -14.29
N GLU A 391 -7.08 -26.05 -13.13
CA GLU A 391 -8.01 -26.94 -12.46
C GLU A 391 -8.31 -26.41 -11.04
N PRO A 392 -9.55 -26.43 -10.57
CA PRO A 392 -9.88 -26.05 -9.21
C PRO A 392 -9.10 -26.93 -8.23
N GLU A 393 -8.21 -26.32 -7.48
CA GLU A 393 -7.39 -27.03 -6.51
C GLU A 393 -8.30 -27.42 -5.34
N VAL A 394 -8.36 -28.73 -5.03
CA VAL A 394 -8.68 -29.15 -3.67
C VAL A 394 -7.67 -28.43 -2.80
N ALA A 395 -8.13 -27.78 -1.73
CA ALA A 395 -7.19 -27.25 -0.76
C ALA A 395 -6.45 -28.44 -0.15
N GLU A 396 -5.33 -28.82 -0.75
CA GLU A 396 -4.27 -29.44 0.00
C GLU A 396 -4.10 -28.52 1.20
N GLN A 397 -4.16 -29.09 2.41
CA GLN A 397 -3.72 -28.38 3.60
C GLN A 397 -2.22 -28.14 3.46
N GLN A 398 -1.82 -27.31 2.49
CA GLN A 398 -0.52 -26.69 2.44
C GLN A 398 -0.54 -25.77 3.64
N GLU A 399 -0.03 -26.29 4.76
CA GLU A 399 0.33 -25.48 5.90
C GLU A 399 1.11 -24.30 5.34
N ILE A 400 0.56 -23.08 5.47
CA ILE A 400 1.23 -21.87 4.98
C ILE A 400 2.64 -21.92 5.56
N SER A 401 3.63 -22.00 4.67
CA SER A 401 4.98 -22.10 5.16
C SER A 401 5.28 -20.84 5.97
N LEU A 402 6.04 -21.00 7.06
CA LEU A 402 6.42 -19.86 7.90
C LEU A 402 7.05 -18.72 7.08
N ASP A 403 7.75 -19.03 5.99
CA ASP A 403 8.33 -18.05 5.05
C ASP A 403 7.25 -17.21 4.34
N GLN A 404 6.16 -17.83 3.87
CA GLN A 404 5.04 -17.12 3.24
C GLN A 404 4.28 -16.25 4.24
N MET A 405 4.06 -16.75 5.46
CA MET A 405 3.46 -15.95 6.53
C MET A 405 4.31 -14.71 6.82
N LEU A 406 5.63 -14.87 6.95
CA LEU A 406 6.55 -13.76 7.20
C LEU A 406 6.60 -12.75 6.06
N ARG A 407 6.58 -13.20 4.80
CA ARG A 407 6.53 -12.31 3.62
C ARG A 407 5.27 -11.45 3.62
N SER A 408 4.11 -12.07 3.85
CA SER A 408 2.83 -11.36 3.85
C SER A 408 2.65 -10.41 5.04
N GLN A 409 3.41 -10.63 6.12
CA GLN A 409 3.33 -9.84 7.37
C GLN A 409 4.63 -9.09 7.69
N ILE A 410 5.50 -8.85 6.69
CA ILE A 410 6.82 -8.21 6.92
C ILE A 410 6.71 -6.75 7.42
N HIS A 411 5.53 -6.15 7.25
CA HIS A 411 5.21 -4.79 7.72
C HIS A 411 4.38 -4.77 9.01
N ASN A 412 4.04 -5.94 9.58
CA ASN A 412 3.25 -6.05 10.80
C ASN A 412 4.18 -6.28 12.02
N ASP A 413 4.61 -5.19 12.65
CA ASP A 413 5.53 -5.22 13.79
C ASP A 413 5.06 -6.11 14.94
N ALA A 414 3.77 -6.08 15.27
CA ALA A 414 3.21 -6.88 16.36
C ALA A 414 3.33 -8.37 16.07
N PHE A 415 2.99 -8.78 14.84
CA PHE A 415 3.18 -10.16 14.39
C PHE A 415 4.65 -10.57 14.42
N LEU A 416 5.55 -9.75 13.87
CA LEU A 416 6.98 -10.06 13.80
C LEU A 416 7.60 -10.18 15.20
N LEU A 417 7.23 -9.30 16.14
CA LEU A 417 7.69 -9.39 17.53
C LEU A 417 7.19 -10.66 18.20
N GLY A 418 5.92 -11.04 18.00
CA GLY A 418 5.38 -12.30 18.51
C GLY A 418 6.08 -13.53 17.92
N VAL A 419 6.45 -13.48 16.62
CA VAL A 419 7.25 -14.53 15.99
C VAL A 419 8.64 -14.64 16.64
N LEU A 420 9.28 -13.52 16.97
CA LEU A 420 10.58 -13.49 17.66
C LEU A 420 10.54 -13.98 19.12
N GLU A 421 9.35 -14.13 19.71
CA GLU A 421 9.19 -14.71 21.05
C GLU A 421 9.01 -16.24 21.00
N ASN A 422 8.76 -16.82 19.83
CA ASN A 422 8.52 -18.25 19.69
C ASN A 422 9.83 -19.05 19.59
N PRO A 423 10.18 -19.90 20.59
CA PRO A 423 11.45 -20.63 20.61
C PRO A 423 11.63 -21.58 19.42
N LYS A 424 10.54 -22.11 18.84
CA LYS A 424 10.61 -22.96 17.64
C LYS A 424 11.09 -22.19 16.42
N VAL A 425 10.71 -20.92 16.32
CA VAL A 425 11.15 -20.03 15.24
C VAL A 425 12.60 -19.63 15.44
N LEU A 426 13.05 -19.46 16.68
CA LEU A 426 14.45 -19.11 16.98
C LEU A 426 15.44 -20.20 16.55
N ALA A 427 15.01 -21.46 16.58
CA ALA A 427 15.78 -22.58 16.07
C ALA A 427 15.91 -22.57 14.53
N ASN A 428 15.01 -21.86 13.83
CA ASN A 428 15.03 -21.73 12.38
C ASN A 428 15.73 -20.43 11.95
N GLY A 429 17.05 -20.49 11.80
CA GLY A 429 17.86 -19.32 11.46
C GLY A 429 17.53 -18.66 10.11
N LYS A 430 16.81 -19.34 9.21
CA LYS A 430 16.34 -18.72 7.96
C LYS A 430 15.38 -17.56 8.22
N VAL A 431 14.53 -17.67 9.25
CA VAL A 431 13.56 -16.65 9.61
C VAL A 431 14.24 -15.39 10.10
N ILE A 432 15.17 -15.51 11.04
CA ILE A 432 15.86 -14.34 11.60
C ILE A 432 16.73 -13.67 10.53
N ASN A 433 17.38 -14.45 9.67
CA ASN A 433 18.12 -13.92 8.52
C ASN A 433 17.20 -13.14 7.57
N TYR A 434 16.02 -13.68 7.25
CA TYR A 434 15.04 -13.00 6.41
C TYR A 434 14.63 -11.66 7.01
N LEU A 435 14.28 -11.64 8.30
CA LEU A 435 13.90 -10.41 9.01
C LEU A 435 15.06 -9.41 9.07
N ALA A 436 16.28 -9.86 9.35
CA ALA A 436 17.46 -9.01 9.40
C ALA A 436 17.79 -8.36 8.04
N VAL A 437 17.35 -8.93 6.92
CA VAL A 437 17.55 -8.37 5.57
C VAL A 437 16.38 -7.49 5.14
N HIS A 438 15.15 -7.98 5.29
CA HIS A 438 13.98 -7.40 4.65
C HIS A 438 13.15 -6.50 5.56
N CYS A 439 13.23 -6.68 6.88
CA CYS A 439 12.47 -5.84 7.80
C CYS A 439 13.04 -4.41 7.83
N ARG A 440 12.14 -3.43 7.79
CA ARG A 440 12.46 -1.99 7.93
C ARG A 440 12.07 -1.42 9.29
N SER A 441 11.36 -2.20 10.12
CA SER A 441 10.99 -1.77 11.46
C SER A 441 12.21 -1.75 12.37
N LEU A 442 12.54 -0.56 12.87
CA LEU A 442 13.61 -0.38 13.84
C LEU A 442 13.33 -1.19 15.10
N ARG A 443 12.08 -1.25 15.57
CA ARG A 443 11.71 -1.99 16.78
C ARG A 443 12.02 -3.48 16.67
N VAL A 444 11.68 -4.10 15.53
CA VAL A 444 11.96 -5.51 15.26
C VAL A 444 13.47 -5.75 15.14
N LEU A 445 14.17 -4.92 14.39
CA LEU A 445 15.62 -5.05 14.19
C LEU A 445 16.41 -4.82 15.48
N GLU A 446 16.00 -3.87 16.33
CA GLU A 446 16.57 -3.62 17.65
C GLU A 446 16.33 -4.81 18.58
N ARG A 447 15.14 -5.41 18.55
CA ARG A 447 14.85 -6.65 19.30
C ARG A 447 15.80 -7.77 18.88
N ILE A 448 16.02 -7.96 17.58
CA ILE A 448 17.00 -8.91 17.04
C ILE A 448 18.39 -8.58 17.55
N ALA A 449 18.83 -7.32 17.46
CA ALA A 449 20.19 -6.89 17.82
C ALA A 449 20.50 -6.94 19.33
N THR A 450 19.48 -6.85 20.17
CA THR A 450 19.63 -6.81 21.64
C THR A 450 19.50 -8.18 22.29
N THR A 451 18.86 -9.15 21.64
CA THR A 451 18.57 -10.46 22.24
C THR A 451 19.59 -11.52 21.78
N PRO A 452 20.50 -12.01 22.65
CA PRO A 452 21.59 -12.90 22.24
C PRO A 452 21.16 -14.15 21.49
N SER A 453 20.03 -14.76 21.85
CA SER A 453 19.50 -15.94 21.14
C SER A 453 19.14 -15.68 19.68
N LEU A 454 18.88 -14.44 19.29
CA LEU A 454 18.48 -14.06 17.93
C LEU A 454 19.66 -13.80 17.01
N PHE A 455 20.82 -13.42 17.53
CA PHE A 455 22.00 -13.09 16.71
C PHE A 455 23.21 -13.99 16.95
N SER A 456 23.13 -14.94 17.89
CA SER A 456 24.20 -15.88 18.21
C SER A 456 23.74 -17.33 18.08
N GLY A 457 24.70 -18.24 17.99
CA GLY A 457 24.46 -19.67 17.76
C GLY A 457 24.62 -20.10 16.30
N ALA A 458 24.64 -21.41 16.08
CA ALA A 458 24.95 -21.98 14.76
C ALA A 458 23.92 -21.60 13.69
N ALA A 459 22.62 -21.55 14.05
CA ALA A 459 21.54 -21.18 13.15
C ALA A 459 21.57 -19.69 12.75
N ASN A 460 22.01 -18.81 13.67
CA ASN A 460 21.91 -17.35 13.54
C ASN A 460 23.27 -16.67 13.30
N LYS A 461 24.30 -17.43 12.91
CA LYS A 461 25.68 -16.92 12.73
C LYS A 461 25.80 -15.77 11.73
N ASP A 462 24.89 -15.71 10.75
CA ASP A 462 24.90 -14.69 9.70
C ASP A 462 24.15 -13.42 10.10
N VAL A 463 23.31 -13.45 11.14
CA VAL A 463 22.46 -12.32 11.55
C VAL A 463 23.27 -11.05 11.83
N PRO A 464 24.39 -11.06 12.59
CA PRO A 464 25.22 -9.87 12.79
C PRO A 464 25.69 -9.23 11.48
N ARG A 465 26.10 -10.07 10.51
CA ARG A 465 26.55 -9.65 9.18
C ARG A 465 25.42 -9.01 8.39
N LEU A 466 24.21 -9.56 8.48
CA LEU A 466 23.02 -9.06 7.79
C LEU A 466 22.54 -7.73 8.40
N LEU A 467 22.55 -7.60 9.73
CA LEU A 467 22.18 -6.35 10.41
C LEU A 467 23.11 -5.19 10.05
N LEU A 468 24.42 -5.43 9.86
CA LEU A 468 25.36 -4.40 9.41
C LEU A 468 25.10 -3.93 7.97
N ARG A 469 24.49 -4.78 7.12
CA ARG A 469 24.13 -4.46 5.73
C ARG A 469 22.69 -3.94 5.59
N ASN A 470 21.86 -4.05 6.61
CA ASN A 470 20.48 -3.60 6.54
C ASN A 470 20.43 -2.08 6.29
N PRO A 471 19.64 -1.60 5.30
CA PRO A 471 19.58 -0.18 4.95
C PRO A 471 18.88 0.69 6.02
N SER A 472 18.19 0.08 6.98
CA SER A 472 17.45 0.77 8.03
C SER A 472 18.39 1.53 8.98
N LYS A 473 17.88 2.62 9.56
CA LYS A 473 18.64 3.57 10.39
C LYS A 473 18.92 3.08 11.83
N LEU A 474 19.31 1.82 12.01
CA LEU A 474 19.82 1.33 13.31
C LEU A 474 20.99 2.19 13.79
N SER A 475 21.06 2.44 15.10
CA SER A 475 22.12 3.25 15.68
C SER A 475 23.48 2.54 15.58
N VAL A 476 24.54 3.30 15.24
CA VAL A 476 25.90 2.75 15.14
C VAL A 476 26.36 2.17 16.49
N ASN A 477 25.94 2.79 17.60
CA ASN A 477 26.22 2.30 18.96
C ASN A 477 25.69 0.88 19.19
N MET A 478 24.49 0.57 18.69
CA MET A 478 23.92 -0.77 18.79
C MET A 478 24.67 -1.77 17.90
N LEU A 479 25.03 -1.35 16.68
CA LEU A 479 25.73 -2.19 15.70
C LEU A 479 27.21 -2.44 16.04
N ARG A 480 27.87 -1.55 16.81
CA ARG A 480 29.29 -1.62 17.15
C ARG A 480 29.69 -2.99 17.72
N ARG A 481 28.83 -3.63 18.51
CA ARG A 481 29.08 -4.98 19.08
C ARG A 481 29.29 -6.06 18.02
N PHE A 482 28.66 -5.90 16.85
CA PHE A 482 28.76 -6.84 15.72
C PHE A 482 29.95 -6.57 14.82
N MET A 483 30.59 -5.40 14.94
CA MET A 483 31.83 -5.03 14.26
C MET A 483 33.04 -5.66 14.96
N HIS A 484 32.98 -6.97 15.21
CA HIS A 484 34.03 -7.71 15.88
C HIS A 484 34.24 -9.05 15.18
N VAL A 485 35.50 -9.51 15.10
CA VAL A 485 35.86 -10.78 14.43
C VAL A 485 35.20 -12.03 15.03
N ARG A 486 34.62 -11.88 16.23
CA ARG A 486 33.82 -12.91 16.92
C ARG A 486 32.47 -13.15 16.23
N PHE A 487 31.88 -12.12 15.63
CA PHE A 487 30.55 -12.17 15.03
C PHE A 487 30.59 -12.14 13.50
N VAL A 488 31.55 -11.44 12.91
CA VAL A 488 31.70 -11.29 11.46
C VAL A 488 33.15 -11.54 11.09
N SER A 489 33.40 -12.34 10.05
CA SER A 489 34.77 -12.67 9.64
C SER A 489 35.58 -11.40 9.29
N LYS A 490 36.90 -11.41 9.57
CA LYS A 490 37.79 -10.29 9.21
C LYS A 490 37.71 -9.97 7.71
N THR A 491 37.59 -11.00 6.87
CA THR A 491 37.42 -10.86 5.42
C THR A 491 36.13 -10.15 5.02
N ASP A 492 35.01 -10.44 5.69
CA ASP A 492 33.74 -9.77 5.40
C ASP A 492 33.73 -8.33 5.90
N LEU A 493 34.32 -8.07 7.07
CA LEU A 493 34.50 -6.70 7.58
C LEU A 493 35.35 -5.86 6.60
N ILE A 494 36.43 -6.42 6.04
CA ILE A 494 37.23 -5.74 5.02
C ILE A 494 36.40 -5.43 3.77
N LYS A 495 35.56 -6.37 3.29
CA LYS A 495 34.67 -6.14 2.14
C LYS A 495 33.65 -5.04 2.43
N MET A 496 33.05 -5.05 3.62
CA MET A 496 32.07 -4.05 4.05
C MET A 496 32.68 -2.66 4.21
N ALA A 497 33.95 -2.58 4.61
CA ALA A 497 34.70 -1.34 4.78
C ALA A 497 34.99 -0.60 3.45
N GLN A 498 34.85 -1.26 2.31
CA GLN A 498 35.15 -0.69 0.99
C GLN A 498 34.14 0.40 0.59
N PRO A 499 34.55 1.46 -0.14
CA PRO A 499 33.65 2.54 -0.56
C PRO A 499 32.44 2.12 -1.40
N ARG A 500 32.56 1.00 -2.13
CA ARG A 500 31.53 0.45 -3.03
C ARG A 500 30.60 -0.57 -2.36
N SER A 501 30.74 -0.81 -1.06
CA SER A 501 29.85 -1.72 -0.35
C SER A 501 28.43 -1.13 -0.23
N ASP A 502 27.45 -2.01 -0.08
CA ASP A 502 26.05 -1.68 0.21
C ASP A 502 25.82 -1.26 1.68
N VAL A 503 26.88 -1.20 2.48
CA VAL A 503 26.85 -0.79 3.89
C VAL A 503 26.82 0.73 4.02
N ARG A 504 26.00 1.23 4.94
CA ARG A 504 25.88 2.65 5.31
C ARG A 504 27.24 3.28 5.65
N SER A 505 27.42 4.54 5.27
CA SER A 505 28.71 5.25 5.37
C SER A 505 29.30 5.32 6.79
N GLU A 506 28.44 5.57 7.77
CA GLU A 506 28.74 5.68 9.19
C GLU A 506 29.13 4.32 9.81
N VAL A 507 28.46 3.24 9.38
CA VAL A 507 28.81 1.87 9.77
C VAL A 507 30.16 1.49 9.17
N ARG A 508 30.38 1.85 7.90
CA ARG A 508 31.65 1.63 7.19
C ARG A 508 32.83 2.35 7.85
N GLN A 509 32.64 3.59 8.30
CA GLN A 509 33.67 4.35 9.03
C GLN A 509 34.04 3.63 10.32
N GLU A 510 33.04 3.17 11.08
CA GLU A 510 33.27 2.46 12.34
C GLU A 510 33.95 1.10 12.14
N ILE A 511 33.58 0.34 11.10
CA ILE A 511 34.27 -0.90 10.72
C ILE A 511 35.74 -0.60 10.37
N ASN A 512 36.03 0.48 9.65
CA ASN A 512 37.41 0.89 9.34
C ASN A 512 38.20 1.24 10.61
N SER A 513 37.59 1.97 11.55
CA SER A 513 38.20 2.27 12.85
C SER A 513 38.56 1.00 13.61
N TYR A 514 37.64 0.02 13.65
CA TYR A 514 37.90 -1.28 14.26
C TYR A 514 39.03 -2.05 13.55
N LEU A 515 38.99 -2.16 12.22
CA LEU A 515 40.04 -2.88 11.46
C LEU A 515 41.44 -2.27 11.65
N ARG A 516 41.52 -0.94 11.80
CA ARG A 516 42.78 -0.25 12.13
C ARG A 516 43.30 -0.61 13.52
N SER A 517 42.41 -0.78 14.51
CA SER A 517 42.81 -1.21 15.87
C SER A 517 43.32 -2.65 15.96
N LEU A 518 43.07 -3.47 14.92
CA LEU A 518 43.56 -4.86 14.82
C LEU A 518 44.87 -4.98 14.04
N SER A 519 45.35 -3.88 13.45
CA SER A 519 46.61 -3.81 12.70
C SER A 519 47.69 -3.26 13.61
#